data_AF-A0A919CXX9-F1
#
_entry.id   AF-A0A919CXX9-F1
#
_cell.length_a   1.000
_cell.length_b   1.000
_cell.length_c   1.000
_cell.angle_alpha   90.00
_cell.angle_beta   90.00
_cell.angle_gamma   90.00
#
_symmetry.space_group_name_H-M   'P 1'
#
loop_
_entity.id
_entity.type
_entity.pdbx_description
1 polymer ?
#
loop_
_entity_poly.entity_id
_entity_poly.type
_entity_poly.pdbx_seq_one_letter_code
_entity_poly.pdbx_strand_id
1 'polypeptide(L)'
;MPSPKRLPEEEIVFRHSIRTFMVGVCALTAASQAAPALALAAPAGPRPQVRAARALHAQTLTNLNSAMKGEAFAYASYSLFGTQAAGAGHPAVARLFRNTARTELNEHLHEAAALAGLVGTNAANLRQAIKGETYEHQIMYRGFAAQARRDGDTKAAALFTEIAADEGRHRAAFRKALTAVTTGHGAVPAPPTAGTVAVPAGLPKVRAARTKANLDTAMHGEALAYAKYMLFAAKAKQSGNTALARLWEGTAAVELHEHFAGEAVLAGRVGTTRKNLNKAITGERSEATSIYPAFAKQARAVGDTAAAAYFRNTAADEARHAAAFQAALNRLR
;
A
#
# COMPACT_ATOMS: atom_id res chain seq x y z
N MET A 1 -2.12 -51.60 -18.87
CA MET A 1 -1.79 -50.22 -18.46
C MET A 1 -2.27 -49.26 -19.54
N PRO A 2 -3.31 -48.44 -19.30
CA PRO A 2 -3.73 -47.41 -20.23
C PRO A 2 -3.17 -46.04 -19.83
N SER A 3 -2.56 -45.37 -20.80
CA SER A 3 -1.98 -44.02 -20.71
C SER A 3 -3.03 -42.95 -20.36
N PRO A 4 -2.68 -41.92 -19.55
CA PRO A 4 -3.63 -40.86 -19.23
C PRO A 4 -3.72 -39.84 -20.37
N LYS A 5 -4.96 -39.59 -20.81
CA LYS A 5 -5.35 -38.56 -21.77
C LYS A 5 -5.13 -37.16 -21.16
N ARG A 6 -4.43 -36.29 -21.89
CA ARG A 6 -4.35 -34.84 -21.66
C ARG A 6 -5.70 -34.18 -21.95
N LEU A 7 -6.16 -33.33 -21.04
CA LEU A 7 -7.28 -32.39 -21.26
C LEU A 7 -6.71 -30.99 -21.57
N PRO A 8 -7.41 -30.16 -22.36
CA PRO A 8 -6.86 -28.95 -22.95
C PRO A 8 -6.90 -27.74 -22.02
N GLU A 9 -5.96 -26.82 -22.27
CA GLU A 9 -5.85 -25.50 -21.68
C GLU A 9 -7.04 -24.61 -22.09
N GLU A 10 -7.70 -23.98 -21.13
CA GLU A 10 -8.63 -22.87 -21.40
C GLU A 10 -8.00 -21.54 -20.97
N GLU A 11 -7.96 -20.66 -21.96
CA GLU A 11 -7.28 -19.39 -22.06
C GLU A 11 -8.07 -18.29 -21.35
N ILE A 12 -7.45 -17.65 -20.35
CA ILE A 12 -8.02 -16.51 -19.63
C ILE A 12 -7.92 -15.26 -20.51
N VAL A 13 -9.05 -14.83 -21.06
CA VAL A 13 -9.18 -13.60 -21.86
C VAL A 13 -9.06 -12.36 -20.95
N PHE A 14 -7.89 -11.71 -20.98
CA PHE A 14 -7.66 -10.40 -20.36
C PHE A 14 -7.69 -9.32 -21.46
N ARG A 15 -8.84 -8.70 -21.71
CA ARG A 15 -8.97 -7.60 -22.69
C ARG A 15 -8.36 -6.31 -22.12
N HIS A 16 -7.18 -5.95 -22.63
CA HIS A 16 -6.62 -4.60 -22.57
C HIS A 16 -7.23 -3.73 -23.68
N SER A 17 -7.59 -2.49 -23.35
CA SER A 17 -7.83 -1.40 -24.31
C SER A 17 -6.75 -0.34 -24.12
N ILE A 18 -5.65 -0.45 -24.86
CA ILE A 18 -4.66 0.61 -25.05
C ILE A 18 -4.72 0.99 -26.54
N ARG A 19 -5.23 2.18 -26.85
CA ARG A 19 -5.14 2.78 -28.19
C ARG A 19 -3.83 3.57 -28.28
N THR A 20 -2.83 3.00 -28.94
CA THR A 20 -1.65 3.70 -29.44
C THR A 20 -1.94 4.19 -30.85
N PHE A 21 -1.82 5.50 -31.09
CA PHE A 21 -1.78 6.07 -32.43
C PHE A 21 -0.31 6.13 -32.88
N MET A 22 0.05 5.31 -33.87
CA MET A 22 1.30 5.41 -34.62
C MET A 22 1.06 6.37 -35.79
N VAL A 23 1.84 7.43 -35.90
CA VAL A 23 1.93 8.25 -37.12
C VAL A 23 3.12 7.72 -37.93
N GLY A 24 2.82 7.21 -39.11
CA GLY A 24 3.81 6.77 -40.09
C GLY A 24 4.52 7.96 -40.73
N VAL A 25 5.82 7.82 -40.92
CA VAL A 25 6.64 8.69 -41.77
C VAL A 25 7.07 7.85 -42.96
N CYS A 26 6.61 8.23 -44.15
CA CYS A 26 7.14 7.75 -45.42
C CYS A 26 7.54 8.99 -46.23
N ALA A 27 8.80 9.03 -46.63
CA ALA A 27 9.39 10.08 -47.44
C ALA A 27 9.25 9.74 -48.94
N LEU A 28 9.05 10.74 -49.81
CA LEU A 28 9.92 11.04 -50.96
C LEU A 28 9.33 12.14 -51.87
N THR A 29 10.23 13.09 -52.22
CA THR A 29 10.38 13.90 -53.45
C THR A 29 9.27 14.82 -53.94
N ALA A 30 9.55 16.13 -54.03
CA ALA A 30 10.03 16.80 -55.25
C ALA A 30 10.06 18.34 -55.05
N ALA A 31 11.04 19.00 -55.67
CA ALA A 31 11.19 20.45 -55.65
C ALA A 31 10.45 21.11 -56.82
N SER A 32 9.77 22.24 -56.58
CA SER A 32 9.62 23.33 -57.55
C SER A 32 9.22 24.64 -56.84
N GLN A 33 9.75 25.76 -57.35
CA GLN A 33 9.56 27.11 -56.84
C GLN A 33 8.29 27.73 -57.45
N ALA A 34 7.52 28.53 -56.69
CA ALA A 34 7.01 29.85 -57.12
C ALA A 34 6.03 30.54 -56.13
N ALA A 35 6.23 31.86 -56.02
CA ALA A 35 5.32 32.96 -55.68
C ALA A 35 4.91 33.22 -54.20
N PRO A 36 4.86 34.51 -53.77
CA PRO A 36 4.40 34.91 -52.45
C PRO A 36 2.86 35.02 -52.47
N ALA A 37 2.17 34.11 -51.79
CA ALA A 37 0.75 34.25 -51.52
C ALA A 37 0.57 35.07 -50.23
N LEU A 38 -0.08 36.23 -50.35
CA LEU A 38 -0.50 37.07 -49.24
C LEU A 38 -1.55 36.28 -48.42
N ALA A 39 -1.12 35.61 -47.35
CA ALA A 39 -2.01 34.88 -46.47
C ALA A 39 -2.76 35.85 -45.55
N LEU A 40 -4.06 36.03 -45.78
CA LEU A 40 -4.99 36.58 -44.80
C LEU A 40 -4.98 35.67 -43.56
N ALA A 41 -4.38 36.15 -42.48
CA ALA A 41 -4.42 35.48 -41.18
C ALA A 41 -5.87 35.47 -40.67
N ALA A 42 -6.51 34.29 -40.67
CA ALA A 42 -7.74 34.08 -39.92
C ALA A 42 -7.46 34.25 -38.41
N PRO A 43 -8.36 34.89 -37.64
CA PRO A 43 -8.17 35.02 -36.21
C PRO A 43 -8.14 33.62 -35.59
N ALA A 44 -7.03 33.28 -34.93
CA ALA A 44 -6.92 32.06 -34.16
C ALA A 44 -8.02 32.06 -33.09
N GLY A 45 -9.00 31.17 -33.23
CA GLY A 45 -10.02 30.94 -32.21
C GLY A 45 -9.36 30.60 -30.87
N PRO A 46 -10.02 30.90 -29.73
CA PRO A 46 -9.45 30.64 -28.42
C PRO A 46 -9.08 29.16 -28.29
N ARG A 47 -7.79 28.90 -28.05
CA ARG A 47 -7.32 27.54 -27.73
C ARG A 47 -8.07 27.08 -26.48
N PRO A 48 -8.65 25.86 -26.46
CA PRO A 48 -9.29 25.34 -25.26
C PRO A 48 -8.28 25.34 -24.12
N GLN A 49 -8.54 26.15 -23.10
CA GLN A 49 -7.78 26.09 -21.86
C GLN A 49 -8.07 24.73 -21.24
N VAL A 50 -7.08 23.84 -21.26
CA VAL A 50 -7.11 22.62 -20.46
C VAL A 50 -7.13 23.09 -19.00
N ARG A 51 -8.32 23.08 -18.39
CA ARG A 51 -8.47 23.37 -16.95
C ARG A 51 -7.55 22.40 -16.20
N ALA A 52 -6.49 22.93 -15.59
CA ALA A 52 -5.66 22.15 -14.69
C ALA A 52 -6.58 21.49 -13.64
N ALA A 53 -6.43 20.18 -13.45
CA ALA A 53 -7.19 19.46 -12.44
C ALA A 53 -7.00 20.16 -11.10
N ARG A 54 -8.10 20.57 -10.46
CA ARG A 54 -8.07 21.24 -9.16
C ARG A 54 -7.44 20.28 -8.15
N ALA A 55 -6.47 20.78 -7.38
CA ALA A 55 -5.88 20.03 -6.27
C ALA A 55 -6.97 19.66 -5.24
N LEU A 56 -6.91 18.45 -4.69
CA LEU A 56 -7.82 18.00 -3.64
C LEU A 56 -7.77 18.93 -2.42
N HIS A 57 -8.90 19.05 -1.74
CA HIS A 57 -8.96 19.78 -0.48
C HIS A 57 -8.09 19.08 0.59
N ALA A 58 -7.42 19.86 1.45
CA ALA A 58 -6.49 19.32 2.44
C ALA A 58 -7.14 18.29 3.39
N GLN A 59 -8.41 18.51 3.77
CA GLN A 59 -9.17 17.54 4.57
C GLN A 59 -9.42 16.22 3.81
N THR A 60 -9.74 16.29 2.53
CA THR A 60 -9.93 15.08 1.69
C THR A 60 -8.63 14.31 1.60
N LEU A 61 -7.51 14.99 1.39
CA LEU A 61 -6.18 14.35 1.37
C LEU A 61 -5.86 13.71 2.73
N THR A 62 -6.21 14.37 3.83
CA THR A 62 -6.07 13.81 5.18
C THR A 62 -6.90 12.53 5.35
N ASN A 63 -8.14 12.53 4.87
CA ASN A 63 -9.01 11.36 4.92
C ASN A 63 -8.50 10.21 4.05
N LEU A 64 -7.98 10.49 2.85
CA LEU A 64 -7.37 9.47 1.98
C LEU A 64 -6.12 8.88 2.61
N ASN A 65 -5.29 9.71 3.27
CA ASN A 65 -4.14 9.22 4.02
C ASN A 65 -4.55 8.33 5.21
N SER A 66 -5.62 8.68 5.92
CA SER A 66 -6.19 7.84 6.98
C SER A 66 -6.74 6.53 6.44
N ALA A 67 -7.44 6.56 5.30
CA ALA A 67 -7.92 5.36 4.62
C ALA A 67 -6.76 4.43 4.25
N MET A 68 -5.73 4.93 3.55
CA MET A 68 -4.56 4.11 3.19
C MET A 68 -3.88 3.47 4.42
N LYS A 69 -3.83 4.15 5.58
CA LYS A 69 -3.32 3.55 6.82
C LYS A 69 -4.20 2.41 7.33
N GLY A 70 -5.52 2.60 7.32
CA GLY A 70 -6.49 1.59 7.71
C GLY A 70 -6.42 0.36 6.81
N GLU A 71 -6.49 0.57 5.50
CA GLU A 71 -6.44 -0.51 4.50
C GLU A 71 -5.16 -1.32 4.56
N ALA A 72 -4.00 -0.64 4.69
CA ALA A 72 -2.73 -1.33 4.85
C ALA A 72 -2.71 -2.20 6.11
N PHE A 73 -3.18 -1.64 7.22
CA PHE A 73 -3.23 -2.34 8.51
C PHE A 73 -4.23 -3.51 8.50
N ALA A 74 -5.35 -3.37 7.80
CA ALA A 74 -6.33 -4.44 7.56
C ALA A 74 -5.70 -5.57 6.73
N TYR A 75 -5.05 -5.24 5.60
CA TYR A 75 -4.28 -6.21 4.80
C TYR A 75 -3.28 -7.01 5.64
N ALA A 76 -2.43 -6.32 6.41
CA ALA A 76 -1.41 -6.96 7.22
C ALA A 76 -2.02 -7.83 8.34
N SER A 77 -3.05 -7.31 9.02
CA SER A 77 -3.77 -8.04 10.07
C SER A 77 -4.49 -9.28 9.54
N TYR A 78 -5.22 -9.17 8.44
CA TYR A 78 -5.98 -10.26 7.84
C TYR A 78 -5.08 -11.32 7.23
N SER A 79 -3.92 -10.94 6.71
CA SER A 79 -2.89 -11.90 6.30
C SER A 79 -2.43 -12.78 7.47
N LEU A 80 -2.18 -12.18 8.64
CA LEU A 80 -1.84 -12.93 9.86
C LEU A 80 -3.00 -13.79 10.37
N PHE A 81 -4.23 -13.26 10.37
CA PHE A 81 -5.41 -14.02 10.78
C PHE A 81 -5.68 -15.20 9.86
N GLY A 82 -5.46 -15.03 8.55
CA GLY A 82 -5.56 -16.11 7.58
C GLY A 82 -4.52 -17.20 7.82
N THR A 83 -3.27 -16.84 8.11
CA THR A 83 -2.22 -17.79 8.50
C THR A 83 -2.58 -18.54 9.78
N GLN A 84 -3.05 -17.83 10.81
CA GLN A 84 -3.51 -18.47 12.05
C GLN A 84 -4.67 -19.43 11.81
N ALA A 85 -5.69 -19.02 11.04
CA ALA A 85 -6.85 -19.86 10.73
C ALA A 85 -6.45 -21.12 9.94
N ALA A 86 -5.49 -21.01 9.02
CA ALA A 86 -4.96 -22.18 8.30
C ALA A 86 -4.27 -23.15 9.27
N GLY A 87 -3.40 -22.65 10.15
CA GLY A 87 -2.73 -23.46 11.17
C GLY A 87 -3.68 -24.10 12.19
N ALA A 88 -4.84 -23.48 12.43
CA ALA A 88 -5.89 -24.01 13.29
C ALA A 88 -6.89 -24.95 12.60
N GLY A 89 -6.64 -25.35 11.35
CA GLY A 89 -7.51 -26.28 10.62
C GLY A 89 -8.81 -25.66 10.07
N HIS A 90 -8.83 -24.34 9.84
CA HIS A 90 -9.94 -23.61 9.25
C HIS A 90 -9.61 -23.04 7.85
N PRO A 91 -9.34 -23.89 6.83
CA PRO A 91 -8.85 -23.43 5.52
C PRO A 91 -9.86 -22.53 4.78
N ALA A 92 -11.16 -22.70 4.99
CA ALA A 92 -12.17 -21.81 4.41
C ALA A 92 -12.11 -20.40 4.99
N VAL A 93 -11.93 -20.27 6.32
CA VAL A 93 -11.76 -18.98 7.00
C VAL A 93 -10.44 -18.34 6.60
N ALA A 94 -9.38 -19.15 6.47
CA ALA A 94 -8.09 -18.68 5.99
C ALA A 94 -8.17 -18.07 4.58
N ARG A 95 -8.87 -18.73 3.65
CA ARG A 95 -9.11 -18.18 2.31
C ARG A 95 -9.91 -16.88 2.35
N LEU A 96 -10.95 -16.81 3.18
CA LEU A 96 -11.74 -15.59 3.33
C LEU A 96 -10.86 -14.41 3.76
N PHE A 97 -10.10 -14.56 4.86
CA PHE A 97 -9.17 -13.52 5.30
C PHE A 97 -8.15 -13.12 4.22
N ARG A 98 -7.55 -14.08 3.53
CA ARG A 98 -6.58 -13.79 2.46
C ARG A 98 -7.21 -13.07 1.28
N ASN A 99 -8.46 -13.38 0.94
CA ASN A 99 -9.17 -12.74 -0.16
C ASN A 99 -9.50 -11.29 0.22
N THR A 100 -10.10 -11.08 1.39
CA THR A 100 -10.42 -9.75 1.92
C THR A 100 -9.15 -8.90 2.04
N ALA A 101 -8.06 -9.42 2.61
CA ALA A 101 -6.78 -8.72 2.66
C ALA A 101 -6.34 -8.22 1.28
N ARG A 102 -6.47 -9.05 0.23
CA ARG A 102 -6.10 -8.64 -1.13
C ARG A 102 -7.01 -7.55 -1.69
N THR A 103 -8.28 -7.50 -1.31
CA THR A 103 -9.18 -6.39 -1.65
C THR A 103 -8.70 -5.10 -0.98
N GLU A 104 -8.41 -5.12 0.33
CA GLU A 104 -7.91 -3.93 1.05
C GLU A 104 -6.66 -3.34 0.37
N LEU A 105 -5.71 -4.21 0.01
CA LEU A 105 -4.46 -3.76 -0.60
C LEU A 105 -4.62 -3.36 -2.07
N ASN A 106 -5.20 -4.22 -2.90
CA ASN A 106 -5.13 -4.05 -4.36
C ASN A 106 -6.26 -3.19 -4.94
N GLU A 107 -7.34 -2.97 -4.17
CA GLU A 107 -8.47 -2.15 -4.58
C GLU A 107 -8.53 -0.89 -3.72
N HIS A 108 -8.86 -1.01 -2.43
CA HIS A 108 -9.11 0.16 -1.58
C HIS A 108 -7.88 1.05 -1.44
N LEU A 109 -6.76 0.50 -0.98
CA LEU A 109 -5.51 1.25 -0.81
C LEU A 109 -4.98 1.80 -2.14
N HIS A 110 -5.03 1.01 -3.21
CA HIS A 110 -4.56 1.42 -4.53
C HIS A 110 -5.38 2.59 -5.08
N GLU A 111 -6.71 2.57 -4.95
CA GLU A 111 -7.57 3.66 -5.40
C GLU A 111 -7.37 4.91 -4.53
N ALA A 112 -7.28 4.77 -3.21
CA ALA A 112 -6.95 5.88 -2.31
C ALA A 112 -5.59 6.52 -2.65
N ALA A 113 -4.57 5.69 -2.91
CA ALA A 113 -3.24 6.12 -3.31
C ALA A 113 -3.25 6.89 -4.65
N ALA A 114 -4.04 6.42 -5.62
CA ALA A 114 -4.20 7.08 -6.90
C ALA A 114 -4.87 8.45 -6.74
N LEU A 115 -5.96 8.53 -5.98
CA LEU A 115 -6.66 9.79 -5.68
C LEU A 115 -5.77 10.78 -4.91
N ALA A 116 -5.00 10.29 -3.95
CA ALA A 116 -4.09 11.11 -3.15
C ALA A 116 -2.84 11.57 -3.92
N GLY A 117 -2.58 11.02 -5.11
CA GLY A 117 -1.36 11.30 -5.87
C GLY A 117 -0.10 10.79 -5.17
N LEU A 118 -0.21 9.66 -4.45
CA LEU A 118 0.88 9.11 -3.63
C LEU A 118 2.10 8.70 -4.46
N VAL A 119 1.89 8.15 -5.65
CA VAL A 119 2.96 7.60 -6.50
C VAL A 119 3.41 8.64 -7.53
N GLY A 120 4.65 9.12 -7.39
CA GLY A 120 5.30 10.05 -8.30
C GLY A 120 6.34 9.40 -9.23
N THR A 121 7.37 10.17 -9.60
CA THR A 121 8.55 9.65 -10.31
C THR A 121 9.42 8.81 -9.36
N ASN A 122 10.30 7.95 -9.90
CA ASN A 122 11.24 7.17 -9.07
C ASN A 122 12.03 8.05 -8.10
N ALA A 123 12.51 9.21 -8.56
CA ALA A 123 13.23 10.15 -7.72
C ALA A 123 12.34 10.81 -6.65
N ALA A 124 11.07 11.11 -6.96
CA ALA A 124 10.12 11.64 -5.99
C ALA A 124 9.78 10.60 -4.90
N ASN A 125 9.52 9.36 -5.29
CA ASN A 125 9.21 8.26 -4.39
C ASN A 125 10.38 7.98 -3.44
N LEU A 126 11.63 7.95 -3.96
CA LEU A 126 12.84 7.80 -3.16
C LEU A 126 13.01 8.95 -2.16
N ARG A 127 12.79 10.20 -2.57
CA ARG A 127 12.84 11.35 -1.65
C ARG A 127 11.80 11.25 -0.54
N GLN A 128 10.59 10.81 -0.87
CA GLN A 128 9.52 10.60 0.11
C GLN A 128 9.88 9.50 1.11
N ALA A 129 10.37 8.35 0.65
CA ALA A 129 10.81 7.26 1.53
C ALA A 129 11.97 7.72 2.42
N ILE A 130 13.03 8.33 1.87
CA ILE A 130 14.16 8.86 2.65
C ILE A 130 13.68 9.77 3.79
N LYS A 131 12.63 10.60 3.56
CA LYS A 131 12.07 11.44 4.62
C LYS A 131 11.38 10.62 5.72
N GLY A 132 10.57 9.62 5.35
CA GLY A 132 9.91 8.71 6.29
C GLY A 132 10.94 7.95 7.13
N GLU A 133 11.83 7.25 6.46
CA GLU A 133 12.92 6.47 7.05
C GLU A 133 13.82 7.31 7.97
N THR A 134 14.05 8.58 7.62
CA THR A 134 14.80 9.50 8.50
C THR A 134 14.06 9.76 9.80
N TYR A 135 12.76 10.03 9.72
CA TYR A 135 11.94 10.27 10.91
C TYR A 135 11.84 9.01 11.77
N GLU A 136 11.59 7.86 11.16
CA GLU A 136 11.45 6.57 11.86
C GLU A 136 12.75 6.17 12.56
N HIS A 137 13.87 6.18 11.84
CA HIS A 137 15.20 5.87 12.36
C HIS A 137 15.67 6.83 13.47
N GLN A 138 15.50 8.14 13.29
CA GLN A 138 16.13 9.15 14.16
C GLN A 138 15.25 9.56 15.32
N ILE A 139 13.93 9.53 15.15
CA ILE A 139 12.99 10.12 16.11
C ILE A 139 12.05 9.04 16.66
N MET A 140 11.23 8.43 15.80
CA MET A 140 10.12 7.60 16.26
C MET A 140 10.60 6.35 17.01
N TYR A 141 11.36 5.47 16.36
CA TYR A 141 11.73 4.20 16.96
C TYR A 141 12.70 4.34 18.12
N ARG A 142 13.61 5.32 18.07
CA ARG A 142 14.47 5.66 19.22
C ARG A 142 13.66 6.15 20.41
N GLY A 143 12.66 7.01 20.16
CA GLY A 143 11.73 7.49 21.17
C GLY A 143 10.90 6.36 21.78
N PHE A 144 10.34 5.49 20.95
CA PHE A 144 9.58 4.31 21.37
C PHE A 144 10.44 3.34 22.18
N ALA A 145 11.68 3.08 21.74
CA ALA A 145 12.62 2.24 22.47
C ALA A 145 12.94 2.82 23.85
N ALA A 146 13.28 4.11 23.94
CA ALA A 146 13.56 4.77 25.22
C ALA A 146 12.33 4.77 26.14
N GLN A 147 11.14 4.97 25.58
CA GLN A 147 9.89 4.93 26.34
C GLN A 147 9.58 3.53 26.86
N ALA A 148 9.73 2.49 26.04
CA ALA A 148 9.53 1.10 26.46
C ALA A 148 10.52 0.66 27.54
N ARG A 149 11.78 1.17 27.52
CA ARG A 149 12.74 0.94 28.63
C ARG A 149 12.24 1.53 29.94
N ARG A 150 11.76 2.78 29.91
CA ARG A 150 11.19 3.45 31.10
C ARG A 150 9.94 2.74 31.64
N ASP A 151 9.16 2.15 30.75
CA ASP A 151 7.95 1.39 31.08
C ASP A 151 8.25 -0.05 31.56
N GLY A 152 9.51 -0.50 31.51
CA GLY A 152 9.92 -1.86 31.88
C GLY A 152 9.63 -2.93 30.81
N ASP A 153 9.09 -2.55 29.65
CA ASP A 153 8.78 -3.44 28.52
C ASP A 153 10.04 -3.67 27.65
N THR A 154 11.06 -4.30 28.24
CA THR A 154 12.42 -4.42 27.65
C THR A 154 12.46 -5.14 26.30
N LYS A 155 11.57 -6.09 26.03
CA LYS A 155 11.47 -6.76 24.73
C LYS A 155 10.99 -5.82 23.62
N ALA A 156 10.04 -4.94 23.92
CA ALA A 156 9.61 -3.91 22.97
C ALA A 156 10.71 -2.87 22.75
N ALA A 157 11.43 -2.50 23.82
CA ALA A 157 12.58 -1.61 23.68
C ALA A 157 13.67 -2.18 22.77
N ALA A 158 13.95 -3.48 22.88
CA ALA A 158 14.92 -4.17 22.02
C ALA A 158 14.44 -4.18 20.56
N LEU A 159 13.20 -4.60 20.31
CA LEU A 159 12.61 -4.62 18.97
C LEU A 159 12.64 -3.23 18.32
N PHE A 160 12.17 -2.19 19.01
CA PHE A 160 12.22 -0.82 18.46
C PHE A 160 13.65 -0.32 18.22
N THR A 161 14.65 -0.81 18.95
CA THR A 161 16.06 -0.45 18.70
C THR A 161 16.58 -1.13 17.44
N GLU A 162 16.21 -2.38 17.21
CA GLU A 162 16.50 -3.14 16.00
C GLU A 162 15.86 -2.50 14.79
N ILE A 163 14.54 -2.28 14.81
CA ILE A 163 13.81 -1.61 13.74
C ILE A 163 14.43 -0.24 13.43
N ALA A 164 14.77 0.56 14.45
CA ALA A 164 15.49 1.82 14.21
C ALA A 164 16.77 1.59 13.39
N ALA A 165 17.59 0.59 13.71
CA ALA A 165 18.82 0.33 12.95
C ALA A 165 18.52 -0.05 11.49
N ASP A 166 17.42 -0.74 11.23
CA ASP A 166 16.97 -1.23 9.93
C ASP A 166 16.51 -0.08 9.04
N GLU A 167 15.68 0.84 9.57
CA GLU A 167 15.30 2.08 8.85
C GLU A 167 16.51 2.96 8.49
N GLY A 168 17.54 2.92 9.35
CA GLY A 168 18.82 3.54 9.05
C GLY A 168 19.48 2.98 7.79
N ARG A 169 19.39 1.65 7.59
CA ARG A 169 19.91 0.94 6.42
C ARG A 169 19.01 1.16 5.19
N HIS A 170 17.69 1.10 5.34
CA HIS A 170 16.71 1.42 4.28
C HIS A 170 16.96 2.82 3.72
N ARG A 171 17.02 3.82 4.59
CA ARG A 171 17.38 5.21 4.24
C ARG A 171 18.68 5.31 3.47
N ALA A 172 19.73 4.61 3.91
CA ALA A 172 21.04 4.65 3.27
C ALA A 172 20.99 4.02 1.87
N ALA A 173 20.26 2.91 1.71
CA ALA A 173 20.05 2.27 0.42
C ALA A 173 19.25 3.17 -0.54
N PHE A 174 18.17 3.78 -0.08
CA PHE A 174 17.39 4.71 -0.89
C PHE A 174 18.16 5.97 -1.31
N ARG A 175 19.08 6.46 -0.47
CA ARG A 175 19.97 7.57 -0.88
C ARG A 175 20.90 7.18 -2.02
N LYS A 176 21.50 5.99 -1.96
CA LYS A 176 22.34 5.46 -3.06
C LYS A 176 21.51 5.25 -4.32
N ALA A 177 20.31 4.68 -4.19
CA ALA A 177 19.38 4.51 -5.30
C ALA A 177 18.96 5.87 -5.89
N LEU A 178 18.73 6.89 -5.06
CA LEU A 178 18.37 8.23 -5.52
C LEU A 178 19.49 8.83 -6.37
N THR A 179 20.74 8.76 -5.91
CA THR A 179 21.89 9.17 -6.70
C THR A 179 21.92 8.45 -8.05
N ALA A 180 21.82 7.12 -8.05
CA ALA A 180 21.84 6.33 -9.28
C ALA A 180 20.75 6.74 -10.27
N VAL A 181 19.51 6.97 -9.81
CA VAL A 181 18.40 7.33 -10.72
C VAL A 181 18.39 8.79 -11.18
N THR A 182 19.04 9.70 -10.46
CA THR A 182 19.07 11.13 -10.84
C THR A 182 20.31 11.51 -11.63
N THR A 183 21.44 10.83 -11.42
CA THR A 183 22.71 11.18 -12.08
C THR A 183 23.19 10.13 -13.08
N GLY A 184 22.67 8.90 -13.02
CA GLY A 184 23.20 7.77 -13.78
C GLY A 184 24.52 7.22 -13.23
N HIS A 185 25.04 7.77 -12.13
CA HIS A 185 26.28 7.32 -11.49
C HIS A 185 26.01 6.46 -10.25
N GLY A 186 26.81 5.41 -10.07
CA GLY A 186 26.65 4.43 -9.00
C GLY A 186 25.63 3.34 -9.37
N ALA A 187 25.32 2.47 -8.40
CA ALA A 187 24.39 1.37 -8.59
C ALA A 187 23.26 1.43 -7.57
N VAL A 188 22.06 1.02 -7.98
CA VAL A 188 20.97 0.72 -7.05
C VAL A 188 21.41 -0.46 -6.18
N PRO A 189 21.40 -0.33 -4.83
CA PRO A 189 21.78 -1.43 -3.95
C PRO A 189 20.94 -2.68 -4.16
N ALA A 190 21.51 -3.84 -3.83
CA ALA A 190 20.76 -5.09 -3.76
C ALA A 190 19.62 -4.98 -2.73
N PRO A 191 18.50 -5.68 -2.93
CA PRO A 191 17.41 -5.70 -1.96
C PRO A 191 17.88 -6.30 -0.62
N PRO A 192 17.37 -5.79 0.52
CA PRO A 192 17.53 -6.51 1.78
C PRO A 192 16.80 -7.85 1.70
N THR A 193 17.25 -8.82 2.49
CA THR A 193 16.58 -10.12 2.63
C THR A 193 15.75 -10.08 3.89
N ALA A 194 14.44 -10.19 3.75
CA ALA A 194 13.56 -10.28 4.90
C ALA A 194 13.65 -11.66 5.55
N GLY A 195 13.89 -11.70 6.85
CA GLY A 195 13.54 -12.80 7.72
C GLY A 195 12.03 -13.05 7.73
N THR A 196 11.62 -14.19 8.31
CA THR A 196 10.20 -14.49 8.54
C THR A 196 9.96 -14.64 10.04
N VAL A 197 9.17 -13.74 10.61
CA VAL A 197 8.74 -13.83 12.01
C VAL A 197 7.40 -14.56 12.09
N ALA A 198 7.38 -15.70 12.77
CA ALA A 198 6.13 -16.40 13.07
C ALA A 198 5.31 -15.61 14.11
N VAL A 199 4.03 -15.36 13.80
CA VAL A 199 3.10 -14.65 14.70
C VAL A 199 2.08 -15.62 15.30
N PRO A 200 2.38 -16.26 16.45
CA PRO A 200 1.44 -17.17 17.10
C PRO A 200 0.26 -16.39 17.69
N ALA A 201 -0.88 -17.07 17.82
CA ALA A 201 -1.98 -16.57 18.62
C ALA A 201 -1.55 -16.44 20.09
N GLY A 202 -1.84 -15.31 20.74
CA GLY A 202 -1.41 -15.10 22.12
C GLY A 202 -1.87 -13.79 22.74
N LEU A 203 -1.60 -13.66 24.04
CA LEU A 203 -1.80 -12.41 24.77
C LEU A 203 -0.65 -11.43 24.48
N PRO A 204 -0.87 -10.12 24.66
CA PRO A 204 0.21 -9.13 24.58
C PRO A 204 1.37 -9.49 25.51
N LYS A 205 2.59 -9.31 25.02
CA LYS A 205 3.84 -9.53 25.78
C LYS A 205 4.37 -8.26 26.45
N VAL A 206 3.63 -7.16 26.32
CA VAL A 206 3.90 -5.87 26.95
C VAL A 206 2.79 -5.48 27.92
N ARG A 207 3.13 -4.70 28.95
CA ARG A 207 2.19 -4.35 30.03
C ARG A 207 1.73 -2.90 29.94
N ALA A 208 2.65 -1.97 29.71
CA ALA A 208 2.37 -0.55 29.82
C ALA A 208 1.45 -0.05 28.70
N ALA A 209 0.45 0.76 29.07
CA ALA A 209 -0.49 1.33 28.10
C ALA A 209 0.20 2.17 27.02
N ARG A 210 1.23 2.94 27.40
CA ARG A 210 2.03 3.73 26.46
C ARG A 210 2.80 2.86 25.47
N THR A 211 3.43 1.78 25.94
CA THR A 211 4.12 0.85 25.04
C THR A 211 3.15 0.13 24.10
N LYS A 212 1.97 -0.26 24.58
CA LYS A 212 0.91 -0.81 23.71
C LYS A 212 0.47 0.17 22.62
N ALA A 213 0.28 1.45 22.97
CA ALA A 213 -0.07 2.49 22.01
C ALA A 213 1.05 2.74 20.99
N ASN A 214 2.31 2.68 21.41
CA ASN A 214 3.46 2.80 20.51
C ASN A 214 3.53 1.62 19.53
N LEU A 215 3.32 0.37 19.99
CA LEU A 215 3.25 -0.79 19.10
C LEU A 215 2.10 -0.66 18.09
N ASP A 216 0.94 -0.19 18.52
CA ASP A 216 -0.18 0.03 17.60
C ASP A 216 0.16 1.11 16.55
N THR A 217 0.75 2.22 16.98
CA THR A 217 1.21 3.30 16.08
C THR A 217 2.24 2.78 15.07
N ALA A 218 3.22 2.02 15.55
CA ALA A 218 4.28 1.48 14.73
C ALA A 218 3.74 0.48 13.69
N MET A 219 2.88 -0.46 14.09
CA MET A 219 2.28 -1.42 13.16
C MET A 219 1.48 -0.75 12.03
N HIS A 220 0.78 0.37 12.30
CA HIS A 220 0.12 1.13 11.23
C HIS A 220 1.13 1.79 10.28
N GLY A 221 2.27 2.24 10.80
CA GLY A 221 3.40 2.76 10.02
C GLY A 221 3.98 1.68 9.11
N GLU A 222 4.34 0.55 9.69
CA GLU A 222 4.94 -0.61 8.99
C GLU A 222 4.05 -1.15 7.87
N ALA A 223 2.76 -1.32 8.17
CA ALA A 223 1.80 -1.77 7.17
C ALA A 223 1.70 -0.78 5.99
N LEU A 224 1.63 0.53 6.29
CA LEU A 224 1.58 1.56 5.26
C LEU A 224 2.91 1.63 4.47
N ALA A 225 4.06 1.47 5.13
CA ALA A 225 5.37 1.44 4.48
C ALA A 225 5.45 0.28 3.48
N TYR A 226 5.06 -0.93 3.87
CA TYR A 226 4.91 -2.07 2.97
C TYR A 226 4.07 -1.72 1.74
N ALA A 227 2.85 -1.23 1.95
CA ALA A 227 1.92 -0.98 0.85
C ALA A 227 2.45 0.11 -0.11
N LYS A 228 3.02 1.19 0.44
CA LYS A 228 3.66 2.26 -0.35
C LYS A 228 4.83 1.74 -1.16
N TYR A 229 5.68 0.91 -0.58
CA TYR A 229 6.87 0.38 -1.25
C TYR A 229 6.49 -0.60 -2.35
N MET A 230 5.42 -1.38 -2.19
CA MET A 230 4.86 -2.19 -3.29
C MET A 230 4.34 -1.34 -4.45
N LEU A 231 3.67 -0.22 -4.17
CA LEU A 231 3.26 0.75 -5.19
C LEU A 231 4.46 1.38 -5.90
N PHE A 232 5.51 1.72 -5.17
CA PHE A 232 6.74 2.29 -5.72
C PHE A 232 7.53 1.25 -6.54
N ALA A 233 7.52 -0.02 -6.13
CA ALA A 233 8.07 -1.12 -6.91
C ALA A 233 7.35 -1.27 -8.25
N ALA A 234 6.01 -1.23 -8.24
CA ALA A 234 5.21 -1.27 -9.47
C ALA A 234 5.56 -0.10 -10.40
N LYS A 235 5.71 1.12 -9.86
CA LYS A 235 6.17 2.28 -10.64
C LYS A 235 7.56 2.09 -11.22
N ALA A 236 8.50 1.56 -10.45
CA ALA A 236 9.85 1.28 -10.91
C ALA A 236 9.85 0.26 -12.06
N LYS A 237 9.05 -0.83 -11.96
CA LYS A 237 8.85 -1.81 -13.05
C LYS A 237 8.30 -1.16 -14.31
N GLN A 238 7.26 -0.34 -14.19
CA GLN A 238 6.66 0.38 -15.32
C GLN A 238 7.68 1.30 -16.03
N SER A 239 8.65 1.83 -15.29
CA SER A 239 9.73 2.65 -15.85
C SER A 239 10.96 1.86 -16.33
N GLY A 240 10.92 0.53 -16.31
CA GLY A 240 12.04 -0.34 -16.69
C GLY A 240 13.16 -0.45 -15.65
N ASN A 241 13.04 0.18 -14.49
CA ASN A 241 14.07 0.15 -13.44
C ASN A 241 13.89 -1.08 -12.53
N THR A 242 14.25 -2.25 -13.05
CA THR A 242 14.09 -3.54 -12.37
C THR A 242 14.90 -3.64 -11.07
N ALA A 243 16.10 -3.04 -11.03
CA ALA A 243 16.92 -3.03 -9.81
C ALA A 243 16.24 -2.24 -8.69
N LEU A 244 15.68 -1.07 -9.00
CA LEU A 244 14.92 -0.27 -8.03
C LEU A 244 13.63 -0.98 -7.60
N ALA A 245 12.93 -1.65 -8.51
CA ALA A 245 11.76 -2.44 -8.16
C ALA A 245 12.10 -3.51 -7.12
N ARG A 246 13.19 -4.27 -7.32
CA ARG A 246 13.65 -5.28 -6.37
C ARG A 246 14.00 -4.66 -5.02
N LEU A 247 14.71 -3.54 -5.00
CA LEU A 247 15.05 -2.84 -3.75
C LEU A 247 13.79 -2.47 -2.95
N TRP A 248 12.77 -1.92 -3.61
CA TRP A 248 11.48 -1.63 -2.98
C TRP A 248 10.80 -2.89 -2.44
N GLU A 249 10.73 -3.96 -3.23
CA GLU A 249 10.10 -5.23 -2.81
C GLU A 249 10.80 -5.86 -1.61
N GLY A 250 12.14 -5.88 -1.62
CA GLY A 250 12.92 -6.39 -0.49
C GLY A 250 12.71 -5.57 0.77
N THR A 251 12.69 -4.23 0.64
CA THR A 251 12.46 -3.34 1.79
C THR A 251 11.04 -3.52 2.32
N ALA A 252 10.03 -3.52 1.44
CA ALA A 252 8.64 -3.82 1.81
C ALA A 252 8.52 -5.14 2.57
N ALA A 253 9.21 -6.19 2.09
CA ALA A 253 9.20 -7.49 2.75
C ALA A 253 9.72 -7.42 4.20
N VAL A 254 10.74 -6.60 4.49
CA VAL A 254 11.22 -6.37 5.86
C VAL A 254 10.13 -5.71 6.71
N GLU A 255 9.50 -4.63 6.22
CA GLU A 255 8.44 -3.92 6.97
C GLU A 255 7.31 -4.86 7.38
N LEU A 256 6.89 -5.75 6.48
CA LEU A 256 5.74 -6.62 6.74
C LEU A 256 6.12 -7.91 7.50
N HIS A 257 7.20 -8.58 7.11
CA HIS A 257 7.51 -9.93 7.57
C HIS A 257 8.44 -9.96 8.78
N GLU A 258 9.08 -8.83 9.11
CA GLU A 258 9.92 -8.66 10.29
C GLU A 258 9.35 -7.60 11.24
N HIS A 259 9.27 -6.34 10.82
CA HIS A 259 8.88 -5.23 11.71
C HIS A 259 7.44 -5.39 12.20
N PHE A 260 6.46 -5.33 11.29
CA PHE A 260 5.05 -5.50 11.63
C PHE A 260 4.79 -6.82 12.34
N ALA A 261 5.41 -7.91 11.88
CA ALA A 261 5.23 -9.24 12.45
C ALA A 261 5.78 -9.33 13.89
N GLY A 262 6.98 -8.80 14.15
CA GLY A 262 7.57 -8.71 15.49
C GLY A 262 6.74 -7.87 16.44
N GLU A 263 6.24 -6.73 15.97
CA GLU A 263 5.36 -5.85 16.73
C GLU A 263 4.03 -6.53 17.04
N ALA A 264 3.45 -7.22 16.05
CA ALA A 264 2.22 -8.00 16.20
C ALA A 264 2.37 -9.11 17.26
N VAL A 265 3.54 -9.75 17.36
CA VAL A 265 3.85 -10.72 18.42
C VAL A 265 3.84 -10.06 19.80
N LEU A 266 4.46 -8.90 19.94
CA LEU A 266 4.51 -8.19 21.23
C LEU A 266 3.15 -7.60 21.62
N ALA A 267 2.38 -7.13 20.64
CA ALA A 267 1.04 -6.59 20.83
C ALA A 267 -0.01 -7.67 21.09
N GLY A 268 0.29 -8.97 20.88
CA GLY A 268 -0.70 -10.03 20.95
C GLY A 268 -1.81 -9.84 19.91
N ARG A 269 -1.42 -9.38 18.70
CA ARG A 269 -2.36 -8.95 17.65
C ARG A 269 -3.26 -10.09 17.18
N VAL A 270 -2.72 -11.30 17.13
CA VAL A 270 -3.38 -12.52 16.66
C VAL A 270 -3.98 -13.27 17.85
N GLY A 271 -5.28 -13.55 17.77
CA GLY A 271 -6.01 -14.42 18.71
C GLY A 271 -6.41 -15.75 18.09
N THR A 272 -7.39 -16.42 18.69
CA THR A 272 -8.04 -17.59 18.08
C THR A 272 -8.85 -17.18 16.84
N THR A 273 -9.17 -18.13 15.97
CA THR A 273 -9.94 -17.85 14.75
C THR A 273 -11.27 -17.14 15.04
N ARG A 274 -11.99 -17.57 16.10
CA ARG A 274 -13.21 -16.90 16.58
C ARG A 274 -12.96 -15.44 17.01
N LYS A 275 -11.89 -15.18 17.76
CA LYS A 275 -11.52 -13.81 18.21
C LYS A 275 -11.12 -12.92 17.03
N ASN A 276 -10.36 -13.46 16.08
CA ASN A 276 -9.91 -12.73 14.89
C ASN A 276 -11.11 -12.33 14.01
N LEU A 277 -12.07 -13.23 13.81
CA LEU A 277 -13.31 -12.91 13.09
C LEU A 277 -14.14 -11.84 13.78
N ASN A 278 -14.34 -11.94 15.10
CA ASN A 278 -15.05 -10.90 15.85
C ASN A 278 -14.38 -9.53 15.68
N LYS A 279 -13.05 -9.49 15.74
CA LYS A 279 -12.28 -8.25 15.56
C LYS A 279 -12.44 -7.67 14.15
N ALA A 280 -12.35 -8.51 13.12
CA ALA A 280 -12.59 -8.09 11.74
C ALA A 280 -14.02 -7.55 11.58
N ILE A 281 -15.05 -8.30 12.00
CA ILE A 281 -16.46 -7.86 11.95
C ILE A 281 -16.67 -6.50 12.59
N THR A 282 -16.07 -6.25 13.76
CA THR A 282 -16.18 -4.94 14.43
C THR A 282 -15.52 -3.82 13.62
N GLY A 283 -14.30 -4.06 13.10
CA GLY A 283 -13.58 -3.09 12.27
C GLY A 283 -14.37 -2.74 11.00
N GLU A 284 -14.69 -3.76 10.22
CA GLU A 284 -15.44 -3.65 8.97
C GLU A 284 -16.78 -2.91 9.14
N ARG A 285 -17.54 -3.23 10.21
CA ARG A 285 -18.80 -2.51 10.48
C ARG A 285 -18.56 -1.05 10.81
N SER A 286 -17.53 -0.73 11.60
CA SER A 286 -17.20 0.65 11.94
C SER A 286 -16.85 1.46 10.69
N GLU A 287 -16.07 0.85 9.79
CA GLU A 287 -15.67 1.48 8.53
C GLU A 287 -16.87 1.68 7.60
N ALA A 288 -17.69 0.65 7.41
CA ALA A 288 -18.91 0.67 6.60
C ALA A 288 -19.95 1.70 7.06
N THR A 289 -20.14 1.86 8.37
CA THR A 289 -21.28 2.62 8.93
C THR A 289 -20.92 4.01 9.44
N SER A 290 -19.65 4.25 9.75
CA SER A 290 -19.23 5.48 10.42
C SER A 290 -18.10 6.18 9.68
N ILE A 291 -16.95 5.52 9.50
CA ILE A 291 -15.73 6.18 9.02
C ILE A 291 -15.88 6.62 7.57
N TYR A 292 -16.13 5.67 6.67
CA TYR A 292 -16.19 5.98 5.24
C TYR A 292 -17.40 6.82 4.82
N PRO A 293 -18.60 6.63 5.38
CA PRO A 293 -19.71 7.57 5.18
C PRO A 293 -19.38 9.01 5.61
N ALA A 294 -18.68 9.19 6.73
CA ALA A 294 -18.26 10.52 7.18
C ALA A 294 -17.26 11.16 6.20
N PHE A 295 -16.24 10.41 5.77
CA PHE A 295 -15.27 10.87 4.78
C PHE A 295 -15.92 11.22 3.44
N ALA A 296 -16.87 10.42 2.97
CA ALA A 296 -17.64 10.68 1.76
C ALA A 296 -18.41 12.00 1.85
N LYS A 297 -19.09 12.25 2.98
CA LYS A 297 -19.81 13.50 3.23
C LYS A 297 -18.88 14.70 3.21
N GLN A 298 -17.73 14.61 3.88
CA GLN A 298 -16.72 15.67 3.94
C GLN A 298 -16.14 15.99 2.56
N ALA A 299 -15.72 14.97 1.80
CA ALA A 299 -15.21 15.14 0.44
C ALA A 299 -16.25 15.75 -0.51
N ARG A 300 -17.51 15.32 -0.40
CA ARG A 300 -18.63 15.89 -1.19
C ARG A 300 -18.86 17.36 -0.87
N ALA A 301 -18.81 17.75 0.40
CA ALA A 301 -19.06 19.13 0.83
C ALA A 301 -18.06 20.13 0.24
N VAL A 302 -16.82 19.70 -0.02
CA VAL A 302 -15.75 20.53 -0.60
C VAL A 302 -15.61 20.39 -2.12
N GLY A 303 -16.44 19.54 -2.75
CA GLY A 303 -16.47 19.32 -4.20
C GLY A 303 -15.52 18.25 -4.73
N ASP A 304 -14.87 17.47 -3.86
CA ASP A 304 -13.97 16.38 -4.26
C ASP A 304 -14.78 15.11 -4.56
N THR A 305 -15.57 15.15 -5.64
CA THR A 305 -16.60 14.15 -5.96
C THR A 305 -16.05 12.75 -6.20
N ALA A 306 -14.86 12.61 -6.78
CA ALA A 306 -14.21 11.31 -6.99
C ALA A 306 -13.83 10.64 -5.66
N ALA A 307 -13.20 11.38 -4.74
CA ALA A 307 -12.90 10.86 -3.40
C ALA A 307 -14.18 10.53 -2.62
N ALA A 308 -15.22 11.35 -2.76
CA ALA A 308 -16.52 11.06 -2.16
C ALA A 308 -17.16 9.77 -2.72
N ALA A 309 -16.95 9.46 -4.00
CA ALA A 309 -17.44 8.21 -4.60
C ALA A 309 -16.64 7.01 -4.12
N TYR A 310 -15.30 7.11 -4.12
CA TYR A 310 -14.40 6.12 -3.52
C TYR A 310 -14.85 5.72 -2.12
N PHE A 311 -14.96 6.68 -1.20
CA PHE A 311 -15.36 6.38 0.19
C PHE A 311 -16.74 5.72 0.29
N ARG A 312 -17.71 6.05 -0.58
CA ARG A 312 -19.02 5.37 -0.56
C ARG A 312 -18.92 3.92 -1.05
N ASN A 313 -18.12 3.68 -2.07
CA ASN A 313 -17.91 2.34 -2.62
C ASN A 313 -17.19 1.47 -1.60
N THR A 314 -16.09 1.96 -1.02
CA THR A 314 -15.36 1.28 0.07
C THR A 314 -16.29 0.95 1.24
N ALA A 315 -17.14 1.89 1.69
CA ALA A 315 -18.12 1.61 2.74
C ALA A 315 -19.08 0.44 2.41
N ALA A 316 -19.48 0.30 1.14
CA ALA A 316 -20.33 -0.81 0.70
C ALA A 316 -19.56 -2.13 0.64
N ASP A 317 -18.25 -2.08 0.38
CA ASP A 317 -17.37 -3.23 0.34
C ASP A 317 -17.09 -3.75 1.75
N GLU A 318 -16.81 -2.86 2.71
CA GLU A 318 -16.65 -3.24 4.13
C GLU A 318 -17.92 -3.83 4.72
N ALA A 319 -19.09 -3.36 4.28
CA ALA A 319 -20.36 -3.98 4.67
C ALA A 319 -20.45 -5.45 4.19
N ARG A 320 -19.93 -5.76 2.99
CA ARG A 320 -19.87 -7.13 2.46
C ARG A 320 -18.79 -7.95 3.18
N HIS A 321 -17.64 -7.38 3.50
CA HIS A 321 -16.60 -8.02 4.32
C HIS A 321 -17.13 -8.41 5.70
N ALA A 322 -17.77 -7.48 6.40
CA ALA A 322 -18.42 -7.74 7.70
C ALA A 322 -19.43 -8.89 7.61
N ALA A 323 -20.29 -8.88 6.59
CA ALA A 323 -21.29 -9.94 6.39
C ALA A 323 -20.64 -11.30 6.12
N ALA A 324 -19.60 -11.34 5.30
CA ALA A 324 -18.86 -12.57 4.99
C ALA A 324 -18.15 -13.14 6.22
N PHE A 325 -17.48 -12.29 7.02
CA PHE A 325 -16.87 -12.71 8.28
C PHE A 325 -17.90 -13.18 9.30
N GLN A 326 -19.05 -12.51 9.40
CA GLN A 326 -20.15 -12.96 10.27
C GLN A 326 -20.67 -14.34 9.84
N ALA A 327 -20.85 -14.57 8.54
CA ALA A 327 -21.27 -15.86 8.03
C ALA A 327 -20.23 -16.96 8.33
N ALA A 328 -18.93 -16.66 8.21
CA ALA A 328 -17.85 -17.57 8.59
C ALA A 328 -17.85 -17.88 10.09
N LEU A 329 -18.04 -16.85 10.94
CA LEU A 329 -18.13 -16.99 12.39
C LEU A 329 -19.31 -17.89 12.81
N ASN A 330 -20.47 -17.75 12.18
CA ASN A 330 -21.64 -18.57 12.47
C ASN A 330 -21.43 -20.05 12.12
N ARG A 331 -20.50 -20.36 11.21
CA ARG A 331 -20.15 -21.72 10.79
C ARG A 331 -18.98 -22.32 11.58
N LEU A 332 -18.29 -21.53 12.40
CA LEU A 332 -17.30 -22.02 13.36
C LEU A 332 -18.05 -22.68 14.52
N ARG A 333 -18.05 -24.01 14.49
CA ARG A 333 -18.42 -24.86 15.64
C ARG A 333 -17.38 -24.62 16.74
#